data_AF-A0A9R1PGR6-F1
#
_entry.id   AF-A0A9R1PGR6-F1
#
_cell.length_a   1.000
_cell.length_b   1.000
_cell.length_c   1.000
_cell.angle_alpha   90.00
_cell.angle_beta   90.00
_cell.angle_gamma   90.00
#
_symmetry.space_group_name_H-M   'P 1'
#
loop_
_entity.id
_entity.type
_entity.pdbx_description
1 polymer ?
#
loop_
_entity_poly.entity_id
_entity_poly.type
_entity_poly.pdbx_seq_one_letter_code
_entity_poly.pdbx_strand_id
1 'polypeptide(L)'
;MPPHAAPIATTSSRRAVYLLLAALAAAPFLLLLFFNGGASPSALCRSSPVPRRIPYPSVLWSRVPPLPGLPSSPLPDLRASHWIVFSASPHHQRHRPLAAFPGWQLLAVADEATPPGWSHPGAALLTLADQARLGFRSVEFLPARGHARKAAAYLFAVQRGARVVYDADARNAVAGNNLTRHFDVDLDQRQGGGSVLLQYSHADPNRTVVNPYVHFGQPSVWPRGLPLEKAGEVGTEEFYTMVYGGGQFIQQGLCNGLPDVDAVFYLTRKSLEMEAFDVQFDADAPKVALPQGVMAPVNSLNTMFHAPAFWGLALPVSVSPMASDVIRGYWAQRILWEIGGQLVVYPPTVHRTDNVHAHPFDDEKDIHVNVGRLINFLMEWRSTKPTLFERILDLSYAMTEEGFWWEKDLHFMAAWLQDLVAVGYRQPRLMSLEIDRPRAAIGHGDKQEFAPKKLPSVHLGVEEIGEVSTEIGNLIKWRKHFGDVVLIVHCTGPVDRTALEWRLLYGRIFRAVVILSEQGNSDLAVESSNFAHAYKYLPKVFDRFAGAEGFVFLQDHMVLNYWNLLDADKSKLWITNKVHTLVLVCEIFEL
;
A
#
# COMPACT_ATOMS: atom_id res chain seq x y z
N MET A 1 64.82 10.54 -57.53
CA MET A 1 65.98 10.71 -56.62
C MET A 1 65.45 11.03 -55.23
N PRO A 2 65.94 10.34 -54.18
CA PRO A 2 65.60 10.51 -52.76
C PRO A 2 66.46 11.65 -52.15
N PRO A 3 66.63 11.84 -50.81
CA PRO A 3 65.88 11.45 -49.60
C PRO A 3 65.64 12.67 -48.64
N HIS A 4 64.99 12.46 -47.47
CA HIS A 4 65.57 12.68 -46.11
C HIS A 4 64.60 13.16 -45.02
N ALA A 5 64.80 12.52 -43.86
CA ALA A 5 64.17 12.69 -42.57
C ALA A 5 64.39 14.06 -41.92
N ALA A 6 63.44 14.45 -41.05
CA ALA A 6 63.62 15.50 -40.06
C ALA A 6 63.69 14.90 -38.64
N PRO A 7 64.46 15.50 -37.71
CA PRO A 7 64.80 14.90 -36.42
C PRO A 7 63.88 15.30 -35.26
N ILE A 8 63.93 14.47 -34.24
CA ILE A 8 63.26 14.50 -32.94
C ILE A 8 63.72 15.71 -32.09
N ALA A 9 62.78 16.37 -31.41
CA ALA A 9 63.05 17.32 -30.32
C ALA A 9 62.38 16.83 -29.01
N THR A 10 63.21 16.31 -28.10
CA THR A 10 62.90 15.77 -26.78
C THR A 10 63.04 16.85 -25.70
N THR A 11 62.01 17.65 -25.47
CA THR A 11 62.00 18.61 -24.34
C THR A 11 60.70 18.66 -23.52
N SER A 12 59.59 18.10 -24.02
CA SER A 12 58.30 18.10 -23.31
C SER A 12 58.18 17.04 -22.21
N SER A 13 58.80 15.86 -22.40
CA SER A 13 58.64 14.70 -21.51
C SER A 13 59.25 14.91 -20.10
N ARG A 14 60.36 15.67 -19.98
CA ARG A 14 61.03 15.84 -18.68
C ARG A 14 60.23 16.71 -17.71
N ARG A 15 59.54 17.76 -18.17
CA ARG A 15 58.74 18.65 -17.28
C ARG A 15 57.52 17.95 -16.68
N ALA A 16 56.86 17.08 -17.44
CA ALA A 16 55.74 16.28 -16.95
C ALA A 16 56.19 15.29 -15.86
N VAL A 17 57.36 14.67 -16.03
CA VAL A 17 57.92 13.73 -15.05
C VAL A 17 58.32 14.45 -13.75
N TYR A 18 58.89 15.66 -13.82
CA TYR A 18 59.22 16.44 -12.61
C TYR A 18 57.98 16.93 -11.85
N LEU A 19 56.90 17.29 -12.55
CA LEU A 19 55.63 17.66 -11.90
C LEU A 19 54.97 16.47 -11.22
N LEU A 20 55.02 15.28 -11.84
CA LEU A 20 54.48 14.06 -11.25
C LEU A 20 55.27 13.61 -10.01
N LEU A 21 56.61 13.71 -10.07
CA LEU A 21 57.48 13.41 -8.94
C LEU A 21 57.32 14.42 -7.79
N ALA A 22 57.12 15.69 -8.08
CA ALA A 22 56.83 16.71 -7.07
C ALA A 22 55.47 16.49 -6.39
N ALA A 23 54.43 16.09 -7.14
CA ALA A 23 53.12 15.75 -6.59
C ALA A 23 53.16 14.48 -5.72
N LEU A 24 53.90 13.46 -6.15
CA LEU A 24 54.10 12.21 -5.38
C LEU A 24 54.94 12.43 -4.12
N ALA A 25 55.88 13.38 -4.11
CA ALA A 25 56.67 13.73 -2.93
C ALA A 25 55.90 14.60 -1.91
N ALA A 26 54.88 15.34 -2.34
CA ALA A 26 54.06 16.19 -1.47
C ALA A 26 52.88 15.46 -0.80
N ALA A 27 52.41 14.35 -1.40
CA ALA A 27 51.28 13.57 -0.90
C ALA A 27 51.48 12.97 0.53
N PRO A 28 52.67 12.46 0.90
CA PRO A 28 52.91 11.95 2.26
C PRO A 28 52.95 13.07 3.30
N PHE A 29 53.39 14.27 2.90
CA PHE A 29 53.49 15.43 3.79
C PHE A 29 52.11 16.04 4.08
N LEU A 30 51.22 16.04 3.09
CA LEU A 30 49.80 16.36 3.28
C LEU A 30 49.09 15.33 4.16
N LEU A 31 49.33 14.02 3.96
CA LEU A 31 48.78 12.96 4.81
C LEU A 31 49.27 13.05 6.26
N LEU A 32 50.54 13.39 6.48
CA LEU A 32 51.10 13.60 7.83
C LEU A 32 50.50 14.84 8.54
N LEU A 33 50.15 15.90 7.81
CA LEU A 33 49.42 17.04 8.37
C LEU A 33 47.97 16.70 8.76
N PHE A 34 47.34 15.74 8.07
CA PHE A 34 46.00 15.26 8.42
C PHE A 34 45.97 14.24 9.56
N PHE A 35 47.04 13.46 9.74
CA PHE A 35 47.05 12.35 10.73
C PHE A 35 47.81 12.65 12.04
N ASN A 36 48.78 13.57 12.08
CA ASN A 36 49.56 13.85 13.30
C ASN A 36 49.16 15.13 14.05
N GLY A 37 48.09 15.82 13.63
CA GLY A 37 47.47 16.90 14.40
C GLY A 37 46.43 16.35 15.36
N GLY A 38 46.80 16.10 16.62
CA GLY A 38 45.88 15.80 17.72
C GLY A 38 45.00 17.00 18.10
N ALA A 39 44.22 17.53 17.16
CA ALA A 39 43.23 18.56 17.35
C ALA A 39 41.87 18.01 16.90
N SER A 40 40.94 17.97 17.84
CA SER A 40 39.54 17.58 17.66
C SER A 40 38.93 18.18 16.38
N PRO A 41 38.09 17.47 15.61
CA PRO A 41 37.50 17.94 14.35
C PRO A 41 36.47 19.08 14.50
N SER A 42 36.51 19.82 15.61
CA SER A 42 35.57 20.89 15.96
C SER A 42 35.94 22.27 15.37
N ALA A 43 37.10 22.41 14.71
CA ALA A 43 37.62 23.74 14.30
C ALA A 43 37.36 24.14 12.83
N LEU A 44 36.69 23.30 12.04
CA LEU A 44 36.21 23.65 10.69
C LEU A 44 34.67 23.58 10.59
N CYS A 45 33.98 23.73 11.72
CA CYS A 45 32.59 24.12 11.68
C CYS A 45 32.53 25.58 11.20
N ARG A 46 32.14 25.78 9.93
CA ARG A 46 31.31 26.95 9.60
C ARG A 46 30.27 27.01 10.70
N SER A 47 30.15 28.16 11.37
CA SER A 47 29.06 28.41 12.29
C SER A 47 27.79 27.86 11.65
N SER A 48 27.20 26.84 12.26
CA SER A 48 25.82 26.48 11.99
C SER A 48 25.06 27.80 12.05
N PRO A 49 24.28 28.18 11.02
CA PRO A 49 23.48 29.39 11.16
C PRO A 49 22.68 29.20 12.45
N VAL A 50 22.78 30.17 13.36
CA VAL A 50 21.92 30.22 14.55
C VAL A 50 20.52 29.88 14.06
N PRO A 51 19.85 28.83 14.59
CA PRO A 51 18.56 28.41 14.05
C PRO A 51 17.66 29.64 14.08
N ARG A 52 17.25 30.08 12.90
CA ARG A 52 16.45 31.27 12.73
C ARG A 52 15.11 30.92 13.35
N ARG A 53 14.88 31.37 14.58
CA ARG A 53 13.69 31.01 15.36
C ARG A 53 12.46 31.45 14.57
N ILE A 54 11.67 30.50 14.12
CA ILE A 54 10.48 30.80 13.32
C ILE A 54 9.49 31.51 14.27
N PRO A 55 8.95 32.67 13.89
CA PRO A 55 8.02 33.36 14.77
C PRO A 55 6.72 32.54 14.90
N TYR A 56 6.29 32.26 16.13
CA TYR A 56 5.01 31.60 16.38
C TYR A 56 3.86 32.54 15.96
N PRO A 57 2.92 32.10 15.09
CA PRO A 57 1.83 32.96 14.64
C PRO A 57 0.90 33.32 15.79
N SER A 58 0.67 34.62 16.00
CA SER A 58 -0.29 35.10 17.00
C SER A 58 -1.66 35.30 16.33
N VAL A 59 -2.61 34.41 16.63
CA VAL A 59 -3.98 34.50 16.12
C VAL A 59 -4.96 34.66 17.27
N LEU A 60 -5.72 35.75 17.24
CA LEU A 60 -6.79 36.03 18.22
C LEU A 60 -8.12 35.49 17.69
N TRP A 61 -8.40 34.22 17.98
CA TRP A 61 -9.55 33.47 17.43
C TRP A 61 -10.92 34.14 17.67
N SER A 62 -11.07 34.89 18.75
CA SER A 62 -12.30 35.63 19.07
C SER A 62 -12.52 36.90 18.24
N ARG A 63 -11.50 37.35 17.50
CA ARG A 63 -11.51 38.60 16.72
C ARG A 63 -11.14 38.38 15.24
N VAL A 64 -11.27 37.15 14.74
CA VAL A 64 -11.06 36.89 13.31
C VAL A 64 -12.06 37.73 12.51
N PRO A 65 -11.60 38.63 11.62
CA PRO A 65 -12.51 39.46 10.85
C PRO A 65 -13.41 38.61 9.95
N PRO A 66 -14.67 38.99 9.74
CA PRO A 66 -15.50 38.35 8.73
C PRO A 66 -14.85 38.51 7.35
N LEU A 67 -15.25 37.65 6.41
CA LEU A 67 -14.82 37.81 5.03
C LEU A 67 -15.28 39.17 4.48
N PRO A 68 -14.48 39.83 3.64
CA PRO A 68 -14.87 41.10 3.05
C PRO A 68 -16.20 40.94 2.28
N GLY A 69 -17.10 41.91 2.44
CA GLY A 69 -18.38 41.92 1.73
C GLY A 69 -18.16 42.04 0.22
N LEU A 70 -18.61 41.04 -0.54
CA LEU A 70 -18.43 41.02 -1.99
C LEU A 70 -19.65 41.59 -2.72
N PRO A 71 -19.47 42.41 -3.77
CA PRO A 71 -20.57 42.92 -4.59
C PRO A 71 -21.34 41.80 -5.30
N SER A 72 -20.64 40.72 -5.67
CA SER A 72 -21.23 39.50 -6.23
C SER A 72 -20.40 38.30 -5.82
N SER A 73 -21.03 37.32 -5.17
CA SER A 73 -20.38 36.04 -4.86
C SER A 73 -20.38 35.17 -6.11
N PRO A 74 -19.28 34.46 -6.45
CA PRO A 74 -19.34 33.43 -7.48
C PRO A 74 -20.36 32.36 -7.07
N LEU A 75 -21.14 31.90 -8.04
CA LEU A 75 -22.12 30.81 -7.89
C LEU A 75 -23.10 31.03 -6.70
N PRO A 76 -23.91 32.11 -6.70
CA PRO A 76 -24.68 32.56 -5.54
C PRO A 76 -25.73 31.53 -5.07
N ASP A 77 -26.32 30.78 -6.00
CA ASP A 77 -27.42 29.85 -5.76
C ASP A 77 -26.95 28.49 -5.23
N LEU A 78 -25.64 28.24 -5.23
CA LEU A 78 -25.08 26.93 -4.90
C LEU A 78 -25.06 26.72 -3.38
N ARG A 79 -25.91 25.82 -2.88
CA ARG A 79 -25.96 25.38 -1.48
C ARG A 79 -26.32 23.91 -1.40
N ALA A 80 -25.59 23.15 -0.60
CA ALA A 80 -25.83 21.72 -0.39
C ALA A 80 -25.19 21.24 0.91
N SER A 81 -25.70 20.13 1.45
CA SER A 81 -25.07 19.43 2.59
C SER A 81 -23.96 18.48 2.16
N HIS A 82 -24.00 17.95 0.94
CA HIS A 82 -23.01 16.98 0.45
C HIS A 82 -22.33 17.54 -0.80
N TRP A 83 -21.00 17.56 -0.79
CA TRP A 83 -20.19 18.14 -1.85
C TRP A 83 -19.18 17.13 -2.37
N ILE A 84 -18.96 17.14 -3.68
CA ILE A 84 -17.89 16.41 -4.35
C ILE A 84 -16.95 17.46 -4.93
N VAL A 85 -15.70 17.42 -4.49
CA VAL A 85 -14.70 18.40 -4.89
C VAL A 85 -13.56 17.70 -5.60
N PHE A 86 -13.22 18.19 -6.80
CA PHE A 86 -12.12 17.65 -7.61
C PHE A 86 -11.43 18.75 -8.39
N SER A 87 -10.22 18.49 -8.88
CA SER A 87 -9.47 19.43 -9.73
C SER A 87 -9.94 19.35 -11.19
N ALA A 88 -10.13 20.51 -11.82
CA ALA A 88 -10.48 20.62 -13.22
C ALA A 88 -9.26 20.32 -14.11
N SER A 89 -9.04 19.04 -14.37
CA SER A 89 -7.96 18.56 -15.25
C SER A 89 -8.45 18.37 -16.70
N PRO A 90 -7.53 18.39 -17.69
CA PRO A 90 -7.88 18.06 -19.07
C PRO A 90 -8.57 16.69 -19.17
N HIS A 91 -9.69 16.63 -19.88
CA HIS A 91 -10.39 15.37 -20.14
C HIS A 91 -9.52 14.46 -21.02
N HIS A 92 -9.19 13.27 -20.53
CA HIS A 92 -8.67 12.21 -21.42
C HIS A 92 -9.85 11.46 -22.03
N GLN A 93 -9.79 11.15 -23.33
CA GLN A 93 -10.87 10.48 -24.07
C GLN A 93 -11.28 9.12 -23.49
N ARG A 94 -10.41 8.49 -22.69
CA ARG A 94 -10.65 7.18 -22.06
C ARG A 94 -11.15 7.25 -20.61
N HIS A 95 -11.30 8.44 -20.03
CA HIS A 95 -11.83 8.57 -18.67
C HIS A 95 -13.36 8.52 -18.67
N ARG A 96 -13.93 7.76 -17.72
CA ARG A 96 -15.34 7.92 -17.38
C ARG A 96 -15.46 9.16 -16.48
N PRO A 97 -16.24 10.18 -16.88
CA PRO A 97 -16.41 11.37 -16.07
C PRO A 97 -17.08 11.03 -14.74
N LEU A 98 -16.69 11.75 -13.68
CA LEU A 98 -17.27 11.62 -12.35
C LEU A 98 -18.74 12.03 -12.40
N ALA A 99 -19.66 11.07 -12.32
CA ALA A 99 -21.08 11.35 -12.48
C ALA A 99 -21.62 12.28 -11.39
N ALA A 100 -22.61 13.11 -11.75
CA ALA A 100 -23.40 13.82 -10.75
C ALA A 100 -24.30 12.82 -10.01
N PHE A 101 -24.44 12.98 -8.69
CA PHE A 101 -25.29 12.13 -7.86
C PHE A 101 -26.44 12.95 -7.27
N PRO A 102 -27.65 12.39 -7.18
CA PRO A 102 -28.77 13.06 -6.51
C PRO A 102 -28.39 13.46 -5.09
N GLY A 103 -28.65 14.72 -4.72
CA GLY A 103 -28.35 15.25 -3.39
C GLY A 103 -26.88 15.62 -3.14
N TRP A 104 -26.00 15.48 -4.14
CA TRP A 104 -24.60 15.90 -4.08
C TRP A 104 -24.32 17.06 -5.03
N GLN A 105 -23.60 18.07 -4.54
CA GLN A 105 -23.14 19.16 -5.37
C GLN A 105 -21.74 18.85 -5.91
N LEU A 106 -21.63 18.78 -7.23
CA LEU A 106 -20.37 18.55 -7.91
C LEU A 106 -19.67 19.89 -8.18
N LEU A 107 -18.45 20.07 -7.67
CA LEU A 107 -17.66 21.30 -7.75
C LEU A 107 -16.24 21.01 -8.22
N ALA A 108 -15.89 21.53 -9.38
CA ALA A 108 -14.54 21.49 -9.92
C ALA A 108 -13.77 22.77 -9.56
N VAL A 109 -12.48 22.65 -9.25
CA VAL A 109 -11.61 23.81 -9.03
C VAL A 109 -10.59 23.94 -10.15
N ALA A 110 -10.49 25.14 -10.73
CA ALA A 110 -9.50 25.42 -11.76
C ALA A 110 -8.11 25.70 -11.17
N ASP A 111 -7.09 25.39 -11.95
CA ASP A 111 -5.73 25.87 -11.77
C ASP A 111 -5.21 26.46 -13.10
N GLU A 112 -3.94 26.87 -13.15
CA GLU A 112 -3.36 27.42 -14.40
C GLU A 112 -3.29 26.39 -15.55
N ALA A 113 -3.34 25.09 -15.26
CA ALA A 113 -3.30 24.03 -16.27
C ALA A 113 -4.70 23.69 -16.81
N THR A 114 -5.77 24.19 -16.19
CA THR A 114 -7.14 23.99 -16.66
C THR A 114 -7.34 24.62 -18.05
N PRO A 115 -7.75 23.84 -19.08
CA PRO A 115 -7.95 24.36 -20.43
C PRO A 115 -9.02 25.46 -20.51
N PRO A 116 -8.88 26.46 -21.40
CA PRO A 116 -9.94 27.41 -21.70
C PRO A 116 -11.21 26.69 -22.17
N GLY A 117 -12.38 27.07 -21.65
CA GLY A 117 -13.66 26.46 -22.01
C GLY A 117 -13.92 25.09 -21.37
N TRP A 118 -13.12 24.69 -20.38
CA TRP A 118 -13.37 23.45 -19.63
C TRP A 118 -14.79 23.41 -19.07
N SER A 119 -15.45 22.28 -19.26
CA SER A 119 -16.77 22.00 -18.69
C SER A 119 -16.88 20.52 -18.35
N HIS A 120 -17.73 20.20 -17.37
CA HIS A 120 -18.02 18.84 -16.97
C HIS A 120 -19.52 18.73 -16.67
N PRO A 121 -20.23 17.72 -17.20
CA PRO A 121 -21.67 17.55 -16.96
C PRO A 121 -22.01 17.58 -15.46
N GLY A 122 -22.95 18.45 -15.08
CA GLY A 122 -23.42 18.59 -13.70
C GLY A 122 -22.44 19.24 -12.71
N ALA A 123 -21.23 19.60 -13.13
CA ALA A 123 -20.24 20.24 -12.26
C ALA A 123 -20.30 21.76 -12.39
N ALA A 124 -20.31 22.46 -11.25
CA ALA A 124 -19.96 23.87 -11.22
C ALA A 124 -18.43 24.01 -11.28
N LEU A 125 -17.93 25.05 -11.94
CA LEU A 125 -16.50 25.36 -12.01
C LEU A 125 -16.17 26.58 -11.16
N LEU A 126 -15.17 26.47 -10.30
CA LEU A 126 -14.59 27.58 -9.55
C LEU A 126 -13.28 28.02 -10.22
N THR A 127 -13.36 29.05 -11.06
CA THR A 127 -12.21 29.56 -11.83
C THR A 127 -11.18 30.24 -10.92
N LEU A 128 -9.96 30.47 -11.41
CA LEU A 128 -8.95 31.26 -10.68
C LEU A 128 -9.45 32.68 -10.33
N ALA A 129 -10.22 33.29 -11.23
CA ALA A 129 -10.84 34.60 -10.99
C ALA A 129 -11.91 34.52 -9.89
N ASP A 130 -12.71 33.45 -9.85
CA ASP A 130 -13.69 33.23 -8.78
C ASP A 130 -12.99 33.04 -7.44
N GLN A 131 -11.95 32.21 -7.39
CA GLN A 131 -11.15 31.95 -6.18
C GLN A 131 -10.58 33.24 -5.58
N ALA A 132 -10.01 34.11 -6.42
CA ALA A 132 -9.47 35.39 -5.98
C ALA A 132 -10.55 36.34 -5.42
N ARG A 133 -11.78 36.25 -5.95
CA ARG A 133 -12.91 37.04 -5.47
C ARG A 133 -13.51 36.52 -4.17
N LEU A 134 -13.22 35.31 -3.69
CA LEU A 134 -13.84 34.78 -2.46
C LEU A 134 -13.37 35.49 -1.17
N GLY A 135 -12.23 36.18 -1.21
CA GLY A 135 -11.69 36.89 -0.05
C GLY A 135 -11.11 35.99 1.04
N PHE A 136 -10.91 34.70 0.75
CA PHE A 136 -10.22 33.75 1.64
C PHE A 136 -8.73 34.11 1.73
N ARG A 137 -8.22 34.22 2.95
CA ARG A 137 -6.80 34.50 3.25
C ARG A 137 -5.89 33.37 2.78
N SER A 138 -6.35 32.12 2.90
CA SER A 138 -5.57 30.94 2.57
C SER A 138 -5.27 30.83 1.07
N VAL A 139 -6.09 31.46 0.21
CA VAL A 139 -5.93 31.44 -1.26
C VAL A 139 -4.62 32.12 -1.69
N GLU A 140 -4.13 33.11 -0.94
CA GLU A 140 -2.86 33.79 -1.23
C GLU A 140 -1.65 32.84 -1.23
N PHE A 141 -1.70 31.77 -0.44
CA PHE A 141 -0.60 30.81 -0.30
C PHE A 141 -0.67 29.68 -1.33
N LEU A 142 -1.82 29.49 -1.99
CA LEU A 142 -2.04 28.36 -2.88
C LEU A 142 -1.12 28.45 -4.11
N PRO A 143 -0.49 27.34 -4.52
CA PRO A 143 0.31 27.32 -5.73
C PRO A 143 -0.57 27.62 -6.96
N ALA A 144 0.07 28.06 -8.05
CA ALA A 144 -0.64 28.38 -9.28
C ALA A 144 -1.20 27.13 -9.98
N ARG A 145 -0.55 25.97 -9.78
CA ARG A 145 -0.92 24.66 -10.32
C ARG A 145 -1.03 23.63 -9.21
N GLY A 146 -1.84 22.61 -9.45
CA GLY A 146 -1.91 21.42 -8.61
C GLY A 146 -3.12 21.38 -7.68
N HIS A 147 -3.29 20.22 -7.06
CA HIS A 147 -4.51 19.88 -6.33
C HIS A 147 -4.67 20.60 -4.98
N ALA A 148 -3.62 21.25 -4.46
CA ALA A 148 -3.72 22.13 -3.29
C ALA A 148 -4.75 23.26 -3.50
N ARG A 149 -5.03 23.66 -4.75
CA ARG A 149 -6.12 24.57 -5.12
C ARG A 149 -7.49 24.10 -4.62
N LYS A 150 -7.71 22.80 -4.39
CA LYS A 150 -8.95 22.26 -3.79
C LYS A 150 -9.29 22.89 -2.44
N ALA A 151 -8.31 23.42 -1.70
CA ALA A 151 -8.56 24.18 -0.47
C ALA A 151 -9.56 25.33 -0.67
N ALA A 152 -9.49 26.06 -1.79
CA ALA A 152 -10.45 27.13 -2.09
C ALA A 152 -11.88 26.59 -2.29
N ALA A 153 -12.01 25.45 -2.97
CA ALA A 153 -13.29 24.79 -3.19
C ALA A 153 -13.85 24.15 -1.91
N TYR A 154 -12.99 23.64 -1.02
CA TYR A 154 -13.39 23.15 0.29
C TYR A 154 -13.98 24.27 1.15
N LEU A 155 -13.29 25.41 1.29
CA LEU A 155 -13.81 26.57 2.03
C LEU A 155 -15.11 27.09 1.43
N PHE A 156 -15.19 27.12 0.10
CA PHE A 156 -16.43 27.46 -0.58
C PHE A 156 -17.57 26.50 -0.21
N ALA A 157 -17.34 25.18 -0.27
CA ALA A 157 -18.34 24.19 0.13
C ALA A 157 -18.78 24.37 1.60
N VAL A 158 -17.83 24.58 2.52
CA VAL A 158 -18.12 24.83 3.94
C VAL A 158 -18.97 26.09 4.12
N GLN A 159 -18.59 27.20 3.46
CA GLN A 159 -19.36 28.45 3.44
C GLN A 159 -20.79 28.25 2.90
N ARG A 160 -20.98 27.30 1.99
CA ARG A 160 -22.27 26.96 1.36
C ARG A 160 -23.05 25.87 2.08
N GLY A 161 -22.67 25.52 3.31
CA GLY A 161 -23.44 24.64 4.18
C GLY A 161 -23.08 23.15 4.09
N ALA A 162 -21.89 22.82 3.58
CA ALA A 162 -21.40 21.45 3.57
C ALA A 162 -21.44 20.84 4.99
N ARG A 163 -21.90 19.59 5.06
CA ARG A 163 -21.78 18.68 6.20
C ARG A 163 -20.84 17.52 5.89
N VAL A 164 -20.74 17.16 4.61
CA VAL A 164 -19.84 16.15 4.06
C VAL A 164 -19.16 16.70 2.82
N VAL A 165 -17.85 16.49 2.72
CA VAL A 165 -17.05 16.79 1.52
C VAL A 165 -16.34 15.52 1.09
N TYR A 166 -16.59 15.09 -0.14
CA TYR A 166 -15.86 14.01 -0.79
C TYR A 166 -14.73 14.60 -1.64
N ASP A 167 -13.50 14.37 -1.21
CA ASP A 167 -12.24 14.72 -1.87
C ASP A 167 -11.95 13.68 -2.97
N ALA A 168 -12.23 14.06 -4.21
CA ALA A 168 -12.28 13.16 -5.35
C ALA A 168 -11.18 13.46 -6.39
N ASP A 169 -10.86 12.43 -7.18
CA ASP A 169 -10.13 12.56 -8.44
C ASP A 169 -11.10 12.45 -9.63
N ALA A 170 -10.93 13.32 -10.62
CA ALA A 170 -11.79 13.38 -11.81
C ALA A 170 -11.78 12.10 -12.65
N ARG A 171 -10.75 11.26 -12.51
CA ARG A 171 -10.52 10.05 -13.29
C ARG A 171 -11.24 8.83 -12.72
N ASN A 172 -11.79 8.95 -11.51
CA ASN A 172 -12.41 7.84 -10.80
C ASN A 172 -13.85 7.62 -11.26
N ALA A 173 -14.18 6.35 -11.54
CA ALA A 173 -15.57 5.91 -11.71
C ALA A 173 -16.09 5.38 -10.37
N VAL A 174 -17.14 5.99 -9.82
CA VAL A 174 -17.76 5.52 -8.57
C VAL A 174 -18.51 4.21 -8.81
N ALA A 175 -18.21 3.19 -8.02
CA ALA A 175 -18.85 1.89 -8.11
C ALA A 175 -20.37 2.02 -7.93
N GLY A 176 -21.15 1.43 -8.83
CA GLY A 176 -22.62 1.49 -8.77
C GLY A 176 -23.24 2.89 -8.86
N ASN A 177 -22.45 3.94 -9.19
CA ASN A 177 -22.87 5.33 -9.29
C ASN A 177 -23.64 5.86 -8.06
N ASN A 178 -23.22 5.50 -6.84
CA ASN A 178 -23.86 6.02 -5.62
C ASN A 178 -22.90 6.02 -4.41
N LEU A 179 -22.36 7.20 -4.06
CA LEU A 179 -21.46 7.35 -2.90
C LEU A 179 -22.15 7.03 -1.56
N THR A 180 -23.43 7.36 -1.41
CA THR A 180 -24.20 7.15 -0.17
C THR A 180 -24.44 5.68 0.14
N ARG A 181 -24.29 4.77 -0.83
CA ARG A 181 -24.33 3.32 -0.59
C ARG A 181 -23.03 2.77 -0.03
N HIS A 182 -21.92 3.43 -0.35
CA HIS A 182 -20.59 2.93 -0.03
C HIS A 182 -20.00 3.59 1.22
N PHE A 183 -20.26 4.88 1.41
CA PHE A 183 -19.78 5.65 2.55
C PHE A 183 -20.90 5.98 3.54
N ASP A 184 -20.52 6.12 4.82
CA ASP A 184 -21.46 6.56 5.85
C ASP A 184 -21.55 8.09 5.81
N VAL A 185 -22.58 8.62 5.15
CA VAL A 185 -22.81 10.07 4.98
C VAL A 185 -23.54 10.72 6.15
N ASP A 186 -24.17 9.91 7.00
CA ASP A 186 -24.82 10.34 8.23
C ASP A 186 -24.24 9.53 9.40
N LEU A 187 -23.65 10.24 10.37
CA LEU A 187 -23.03 9.67 11.55
C LEU A 187 -23.89 9.84 12.82
N ASP A 188 -25.11 10.39 12.71
CA ASP A 188 -25.97 10.62 13.88
C ASP A 188 -26.42 9.30 14.53
N GLN A 189 -25.75 8.94 15.64
CA GLN A 189 -26.06 7.76 16.45
C GLN A 189 -27.49 7.75 17.03
N ARG A 190 -28.18 8.90 17.06
CA ARG A 190 -29.55 9.04 17.61
C ARG A 190 -30.61 8.27 16.82
N GLN A 191 -30.33 7.88 15.58
CA GLN A 191 -31.22 7.02 14.79
C GLN A 191 -31.05 5.52 15.09
N GLY A 192 -30.34 5.14 16.16
CA GLY A 192 -30.31 3.77 16.67
C GLY A 192 -29.51 2.76 15.83
N GLY A 193 -28.67 3.24 14.91
CA GLY A 193 -27.98 2.44 13.91
C GLY A 193 -26.46 2.65 13.85
N GLY A 194 -25.78 2.79 14.99
CA GLY A 194 -24.31 2.78 14.98
C GLY A 194 -23.82 1.41 14.49
N SER A 195 -23.39 1.33 13.23
CA SER A 195 -22.81 0.10 12.69
C SER A 195 -21.60 -0.28 13.53
N VAL A 196 -21.52 -1.56 13.90
CA VAL A 196 -20.31 -2.09 14.54
C VAL A 196 -19.24 -2.17 13.46
N LEU A 197 -18.07 -1.61 13.75
CA LEU A 197 -16.91 -1.64 12.89
C LEU A 197 -15.88 -2.60 13.47
N LEU A 198 -15.13 -3.27 12.60
CA LEU A 198 -13.87 -3.86 13.02
C LEU A 198 -12.87 -2.74 13.30
N GLN A 199 -11.98 -2.96 14.25
CA GLN A 199 -10.86 -2.07 14.56
C GLN A 199 -9.59 -2.91 14.65
N TYR A 200 -8.50 -2.40 14.07
CA TYR A 200 -7.18 -3.03 14.18
C TYR A 200 -6.78 -3.23 15.64
N SER A 201 -6.05 -4.31 15.91
CA SER A 201 -5.55 -4.59 17.24
C SER A 201 -4.55 -3.52 17.71
N HIS A 202 -4.70 -3.07 18.95
CA HIS A 202 -3.72 -2.25 19.65
C HIS A 202 -2.88 -3.03 20.66
N ALA A 203 -2.82 -4.37 20.51
CA ALA A 203 -2.07 -5.24 21.42
C ALA A 203 -0.56 -5.00 21.35
N ASP A 204 -0.01 -4.71 20.17
CA ASP A 204 1.38 -4.36 19.99
C ASP A 204 1.56 -2.83 20.05
N PRO A 205 2.16 -2.27 21.11
CA PRO A 205 2.38 -0.84 21.23
C PRO A 205 3.44 -0.30 20.26
N ASN A 206 4.28 -1.16 19.68
CA ASN A 206 5.32 -0.74 18.72
C ASN A 206 4.77 -0.61 17.29
N ARG A 207 3.57 -1.09 17.04
CA ARG A 207 2.92 -1.01 15.73
C ARG A 207 2.21 0.32 15.57
N THR A 208 2.89 1.27 14.95
CA THR A 208 2.41 2.65 14.78
C THR A 208 1.77 2.92 13.41
N VAL A 209 1.93 2.01 12.46
CA VAL A 209 1.43 2.14 11.09
C VAL A 209 0.99 0.80 10.54
N VAL A 210 0.00 0.81 9.64
CA VAL A 210 -0.52 -0.40 8.98
C VAL A 210 -0.68 -0.20 7.49
N ASN A 211 -0.51 -1.28 6.72
CA ASN A 211 -0.96 -1.34 5.34
C ASN A 211 -2.43 -1.80 5.31
N PRO A 212 -3.39 -0.91 5.04
CA PRO A 212 -4.80 -1.30 5.02
C PRO A 212 -5.14 -2.26 3.89
N TYR A 213 -4.39 -2.29 2.79
CA TYR A 213 -4.69 -3.11 1.61
C TYR A 213 -4.68 -4.62 1.92
N VAL A 214 -3.90 -5.05 2.92
CA VAL A 214 -3.87 -6.43 3.41
C VAL A 214 -5.25 -6.88 3.90
N HIS A 215 -5.98 -6.00 4.61
CA HIS A 215 -7.33 -6.28 5.12
C HIS A 215 -8.34 -6.49 3.99
N PHE A 216 -8.08 -5.93 2.80
CA PHE A 216 -8.97 -6.02 1.65
C PHE A 216 -8.42 -6.96 0.57
N GLY A 217 -7.67 -7.98 0.98
CA GLY A 217 -7.28 -9.10 0.12
C GLY A 217 -6.06 -8.85 -0.77
N GLN A 218 -5.35 -7.74 -0.57
CA GLN A 218 -4.18 -7.34 -1.38
C GLN A 218 -2.91 -7.19 -0.53
N PRO A 219 -2.31 -8.31 -0.08
CA PRO A 219 -1.15 -8.28 0.81
C PRO A 219 0.14 -7.80 0.13
N SER A 220 0.27 -7.92 -1.20
CA SER A 220 1.49 -7.50 -1.93
C SER A 220 1.46 -6.04 -2.39
N VAL A 221 0.33 -5.35 -2.23
CA VAL A 221 0.12 -3.97 -2.66
C VAL A 221 0.14 -3.06 -1.43
N TRP A 222 0.78 -1.90 -1.53
CA TRP A 222 0.80 -0.92 -0.45
C TRP A 222 0.42 0.48 -0.95
N PRO A 223 -0.23 1.30 -0.09
CA PRO A 223 -0.55 2.67 -0.44
C PRO A 223 0.67 3.56 -0.49
N ARG A 224 0.64 4.56 -1.38
CA ARG A 224 1.64 5.64 -1.41
C ARG A 224 1.70 6.32 -0.04
N GLY A 225 2.91 6.47 0.49
CA GLY A 225 3.11 7.04 1.82
C GLY A 225 3.15 6.04 2.96
N LEU A 226 3.12 4.73 2.69
CA LEU A 226 3.54 3.72 3.67
C LEU A 226 5.08 3.78 3.79
N PRO A 227 5.67 3.74 5.00
CA PRO A 227 7.12 3.60 5.13
C PRO A 227 7.60 2.34 4.39
N LEU A 228 8.63 2.45 3.56
CA LEU A 228 9.08 1.34 2.70
C LEU A 228 9.54 0.12 3.50
N GLU A 229 10.09 0.34 4.70
CA GLU A 229 10.47 -0.73 5.64
C GLU A 229 9.26 -1.56 6.12
N LYS A 230 8.05 -1.03 5.96
CA LYS A 230 6.78 -1.71 6.29
C LYS A 230 6.12 -2.37 5.09
N ALA A 231 6.58 -2.10 3.86
CA ALA A 231 5.99 -2.67 2.64
C ALA A 231 6.11 -4.21 2.57
N GLY A 232 7.07 -4.81 3.27
CA GLY A 232 7.23 -6.26 3.37
C GLY A 232 6.34 -6.94 4.42
N GLU A 233 5.60 -6.18 5.23
CA GLU A 233 4.70 -6.73 6.26
C GLU A 233 3.37 -7.17 5.62
N VAL A 234 3.37 -8.36 5.04
CA VAL A 234 2.24 -8.92 4.25
C VAL A 234 1.27 -9.77 5.07
N GLY A 235 1.50 -9.89 6.38
CA GLY A 235 0.70 -10.74 7.27
C GLY A 235 -0.69 -10.19 7.52
N THR A 236 -1.70 -11.07 7.49
CA THR A 236 -3.07 -10.74 7.90
C THR A 236 -3.15 -10.52 9.41
N GLU A 237 -4.11 -9.73 9.87
CA GLU A 237 -4.40 -9.62 11.30
C GLU A 237 -4.80 -10.98 11.87
N GLU A 238 -4.23 -11.33 13.02
CA GLU A 238 -4.64 -12.50 13.79
C GLU A 238 -6.08 -12.32 14.32
N PHE A 239 -6.38 -11.10 14.79
CA PHE A 239 -7.70 -10.74 15.27
C PHE A 239 -7.90 -9.21 15.20
N TYR A 240 -9.17 -8.82 15.19
CA TYR A 240 -9.63 -7.45 15.32
C TYR A 240 -10.33 -7.27 16.67
N THR A 241 -10.60 -6.02 17.03
CA THR A 241 -11.60 -5.67 18.04
C THR A 241 -12.81 -5.05 17.37
N MET A 242 -13.88 -4.82 18.13
CA MET A 242 -15.09 -4.16 17.61
C MET A 242 -15.33 -2.82 18.31
N VAL A 243 -15.71 -1.81 17.53
CA VAL A 243 -16.07 -0.48 18.03
C VAL A 243 -17.39 -0.02 17.43
N TYR A 244 -18.12 0.82 18.16
CA TYR A 244 -19.32 1.46 17.63
C TYR A 244 -18.96 2.58 16.65
N GLY A 245 -19.65 2.63 15.52
CA GLY A 245 -19.58 3.73 14.56
C GLY A 245 -20.07 5.07 15.13
N GLY A 246 -19.97 6.13 14.34
CA GLY A 246 -20.27 7.53 14.69
C GLY A 246 -19.02 8.42 14.80
N GLY A 247 -17.83 7.83 14.92
CA GLY A 247 -16.54 8.53 14.99
C GLY A 247 -15.76 8.58 13.67
N GLN A 248 -16.32 8.07 12.55
CA GLN A 248 -15.63 7.94 11.26
C GLN A 248 -15.52 9.28 10.52
N PHE A 249 -14.90 10.29 11.15
CA PHE A 249 -14.88 11.66 10.62
C PHE A 249 -14.03 11.79 9.34
N ILE A 250 -13.10 10.87 9.12
CA ILE A 250 -12.40 10.68 7.84
C ILE A 250 -12.61 9.23 7.40
N GLN A 251 -13.10 9.07 6.16
CA GLN A 251 -13.37 7.78 5.56
C GLN A 251 -12.56 7.66 4.27
N GLN A 252 -11.63 6.71 4.22
CA GLN A 252 -10.81 6.45 3.03
C GLN A 252 -11.42 5.25 2.29
N GLY A 253 -11.91 5.46 1.07
CA GLY A 253 -12.34 4.36 0.22
C GLY A 253 -11.18 3.79 -0.60
N LEU A 254 -11.26 2.49 -0.90
CA LEU A 254 -10.32 1.84 -1.80
C LEU A 254 -10.68 2.05 -3.27
N CYS A 255 -9.70 1.88 -4.14
CA CYS A 255 -9.79 2.11 -5.57
C CYS A 255 -9.32 0.87 -6.35
N ASN A 256 -10.24 0.20 -7.04
CA ASN A 256 -9.89 -0.87 -7.98
C ASN A 256 -9.23 -0.30 -9.25
N GLY A 257 -8.56 -1.14 -10.02
CA GLY A 257 -7.81 -0.75 -11.20
C GLY A 257 -6.39 -0.30 -10.81
N LEU A 258 -6.16 1.01 -10.86
CA LEU A 258 -4.95 1.66 -10.36
C LEU A 258 -5.21 2.30 -8.99
N PRO A 259 -4.98 1.59 -7.87
CA PRO A 259 -5.00 2.19 -6.55
C PRO A 259 -3.92 3.27 -6.41
N ASP A 260 -4.02 4.05 -5.33
CA ASP A 260 -2.98 5.00 -4.97
C ASP A 260 -1.77 4.23 -4.43
N VAL A 261 -0.75 4.08 -5.28
CA VAL A 261 0.51 3.37 -5.04
C VAL A 261 1.67 4.31 -5.33
N ASP A 262 2.82 4.09 -4.69
CA ASP A 262 4.00 4.91 -4.92
C ASP A 262 4.74 4.53 -6.22
N ALA A 263 5.68 5.38 -6.63
CA ALA A 263 6.50 5.16 -7.81
C ALA A 263 7.35 3.88 -7.69
N VAL A 264 7.78 3.48 -6.49
CA VAL A 264 8.55 2.24 -6.27
C VAL A 264 7.70 1.03 -6.64
N PHE A 265 6.48 0.93 -6.10
CA PHE A 265 5.53 -0.11 -6.46
C PHE A 265 5.23 -0.07 -7.97
N TYR A 266 4.84 1.09 -8.48
CA TYR A 266 4.42 1.23 -9.88
C TYR A 266 5.53 0.78 -10.85
N LEU A 267 6.76 1.26 -10.65
CA LEU A 267 7.88 0.98 -11.55
C LEU A 267 8.44 -0.44 -11.41
N THR A 268 8.34 -1.05 -10.22
CA THR A 268 8.87 -2.41 -9.98
C THR A 268 7.87 -3.52 -10.29
N ARG A 269 6.56 -3.22 -10.23
CA ARG A 269 5.50 -4.21 -10.41
C ARG A 269 4.85 -4.18 -11.79
N LYS A 270 5.13 -3.16 -12.60
CA LYS A 270 4.60 -3.06 -13.96
C LYS A 270 5.47 -3.90 -14.91
N SER A 271 4.93 -5.03 -15.36
CA SER A 271 5.63 -5.99 -16.22
C SER A 271 5.97 -5.44 -17.60
N LEU A 272 5.06 -4.65 -18.21
CA LEU A 272 5.21 -4.02 -19.51
C LEU A 272 4.59 -2.62 -19.50
N GLU A 273 5.20 -1.65 -20.20
CA GLU A 273 4.70 -0.26 -20.26
C GLU A 273 3.25 -0.16 -20.79
N MET A 274 2.84 -1.11 -21.64
CA MET A 274 1.53 -1.13 -22.31
C MET A 274 0.44 -1.87 -21.54
N GLU A 275 0.76 -2.56 -20.45
CA GLU A 275 -0.22 -3.27 -19.63
C GLU A 275 -0.76 -2.34 -18.53
N ALA A 276 -2.08 -2.32 -18.39
CA ALA A 276 -2.76 -1.53 -17.38
C ALA A 276 -2.87 -2.33 -16.08
N PHE A 277 -2.52 -1.73 -14.94
CA PHE A 277 -2.84 -2.33 -13.65
C PHE A 277 -4.36 -2.49 -13.48
N ASP A 278 -4.77 -3.68 -13.07
CA ASP A 278 -6.14 -4.01 -12.69
C ASP A 278 -6.22 -4.70 -11.32
N VAL A 279 -5.80 -3.97 -10.28
CA VAL A 279 -5.83 -4.46 -8.90
C VAL A 279 -7.29 -4.48 -8.41
N GLN A 280 -7.70 -5.62 -7.85
CA GLN A 280 -9.04 -5.80 -7.28
C GLN A 280 -8.95 -5.98 -5.77
N PHE A 281 -9.77 -5.27 -5.01
CA PHE A 281 -9.90 -5.44 -3.56
C PHE A 281 -11.15 -6.26 -3.21
N ASP A 282 -11.15 -6.87 -2.02
CA ASP A 282 -12.28 -7.60 -1.48
C ASP A 282 -13.43 -6.63 -1.16
N ALA A 283 -14.49 -6.69 -1.98
CA ALA A 283 -15.67 -5.83 -1.82
C ALA A 283 -16.58 -6.24 -0.66
N ASP A 284 -16.46 -7.49 -0.20
CA ASP A 284 -17.28 -8.05 0.89
C ASP A 284 -16.60 -7.89 2.26
N ALA A 285 -15.34 -7.45 2.29
CA ALA A 285 -14.62 -7.17 3.53
C ALA A 285 -15.33 -6.05 4.33
N PRO A 286 -15.41 -6.16 5.66
CA PRO A 286 -16.01 -5.12 6.49
C PRO A 286 -15.16 -3.84 6.49
N LYS A 287 -15.80 -2.73 6.87
CA LYS A 287 -15.07 -1.49 7.15
C LYS A 287 -14.17 -1.69 8.37
N VAL A 288 -12.96 -1.13 8.33
CA VAL A 288 -11.99 -1.27 9.42
C VAL A 288 -11.52 0.10 9.93
N ALA A 289 -11.67 0.33 11.22
CA ALA A 289 -11.23 1.52 11.92
C ALA A 289 -9.79 1.38 12.40
N LEU A 290 -9.05 2.49 12.37
CA LEU A 290 -7.75 2.56 13.01
C LEU A 290 -7.92 3.01 14.46
N PRO A 291 -7.38 2.27 15.44
CA PRO A 291 -7.32 2.75 16.81
C PRO A 291 -6.37 3.96 16.88
N GLN A 292 -6.45 4.70 17.98
CA GLN A 292 -5.43 5.70 18.30
C GLN A 292 -4.02 5.08 18.20
N GLY A 293 -2.97 5.88 17.99
CA GLY A 293 -1.59 5.38 17.94
C GLY A 293 -1.26 4.43 16.78
N VAL A 294 -2.21 4.14 15.90
CA VAL A 294 -2.00 3.42 14.64
C VAL A 294 -2.46 4.33 13.52
N MET A 295 -1.65 4.47 12.48
CA MET A 295 -1.94 5.32 11.33
C MET A 295 -1.88 4.53 10.01
N ALA A 296 -2.47 5.08 8.96
CA ALA A 296 -2.28 4.63 7.58
C ALA A 296 -2.22 5.83 6.63
N PRO A 297 -1.65 5.68 5.43
CA PRO A 297 -1.68 6.77 4.45
C PRO A 297 -3.12 7.13 4.05
N VAL A 298 -3.37 8.43 3.85
CA VAL A 298 -4.64 8.98 3.38
C VAL A 298 -4.36 9.85 2.17
N ASN A 299 -5.14 9.70 1.11
CA ASN A 299 -4.91 10.39 -0.15
C ASN A 299 -6.03 11.38 -0.49
N SER A 300 -5.85 12.12 -1.58
CA SER A 300 -6.87 13.02 -2.15
C SER A 300 -7.50 12.45 -3.42
N LEU A 301 -7.70 11.12 -3.44
CA LEU A 301 -8.26 10.37 -4.56
C LEU A 301 -9.69 9.87 -4.26
N ASN A 302 -9.92 9.33 -3.07
CA ASN A 302 -11.21 8.73 -2.68
C ASN A 302 -11.44 8.83 -1.16
N THR A 303 -11.61 10.07 -0.68
CA THR A 303 -11.63 10.34 0.77
C THR A 303 -12.80 11.23 1.13
N MET A 304 -13.61 10.79 2.09
CA MET A 304 -14.74 11.55 2.60
C MET A 304 -14.41 12.16 3.96
N PHE A 305 -14.69 13.45 4.09
CA PHE A 305 -14.54 14.21 5.32
C PHE A 305 -15.92 14.63 5.82
N HIS A 306 -16.16 14.39 7.10
CA HIS A 306 -17.31 14.91 7.81
C HIS A 306 -16.99 16.26 8.45
N ALA A 307 -18.03 17.05 8.71
CA ALA A 307 -17.90 18.39 9.28
C ALA A 307 -16.91 18.48 10.45
N PRO A 308 -16.91 17.59 11.47
CA PRO A 308 -15.95 17.67 12.57
C PRO A 308 -14.46 17.64 12.15
N ALA A 309 -14.14 17.14 10.96
CA ALA A 309 -12.79 17.02 10.43
C ALA A 309 -12.49 17.97 9.25
N PHE A 310 -13.32 18.98 8.97
CA PHE A 310 -13.06 19.89 7.84
C PHE A 310 -11.77 20.71 7.97
N TRP A 311 -11.27 20.93 9.18
CA TRP A 311 -9.92 21.49 9.37
C TRP A 311 -8.83 20.60 8.75
N GLY A 312 -9.10 19.29 8.63
CA GLY A 312 -8.25 18.28 8.01
C GLY A 312 -8.20 18.34 6.48
N LEU A 313 -9.03 19.16 5.82
CA LEU A 313 -9.02 19.33 4.37
C LEU A 313 -7.86 20.21 3.85
N ALA A 314 -7.10 20.84 4.76
CA ALA A 314 -5.95 21.66 4.39
C ALA A 314 -4.81 20.83 3.80
N LEU A 315 -4.47 21.12 2.55
CA LEU A 315 -3.36 20.49 1.82
C LEU A 315 -2.11 21.36 1.92
N PRO A 316 -0.99 20.85 2.47
CA PRO A 316 0.29 21.55 2.49
C PRO A 316 0.72 22.04 1.10
N VAL A 317 1.24 23.26 1.04
CA VAL A 317 1.54 24.05 -0.16
C VAL A 317 3.03 24.23 -0.44
N SER A 318 3.93 23.84 0.47
CA SER A 318 5.38 23.98 0.27
C SER A 318 6.12 22.65 0.01
N VAL A 319 5.45 21.52 0.18
CA VAL A 319 5.95 20.17 -0.13
C VAL A 319 5.58 19.77 -1.56
N SER A 320 6.16 18.68 -2.08
CA SER A 320 5.78 18.17 -3.39
C SER A 320 4.27 17.86 -3.45
N PRO A 321 3.61 18.01 -4.61
CA PRO A 321 2.21 17.60 -4.76
C PRO A 321 2.01 16.13 -4.36
N MET A 322 2.94 15.24 -4.71
CA MET A 322 2.82 13.83 -4.34
C MET A 322 2.97 13.60 -2.82
N ALA A 323 3.57 14.50 -2.05
CA ALA A 323 3.66 14.36 -0.60
C ALA A 323 2.52 15.05 0.16
N SER A 324 1.89 16.07 -0.45
CA SER A 324 0.93 16.97 0.21
C SER A 324 -0.23 16.23 0.87
N ASP A 325 -0.93 15.37 0.12
CA ASP A 325 -2.11 14.67 0.61
C ASP A 325 -1.80 13.61 1.68
N VAL A 326 -0.66 12.93 1.56
CA VAL A 326 -0.13 11.93 2.51
C VAL A 326 0.29 12.61 3.82
N ILE A 327 1.07 13.69 3.76
CA ILE A 327 1.49 14.44 4.96
C ILE A 327 0.26 15.02 5.67
N ARG A 328 -0.69 15.60 4.91
CA ARG A 328 -2.00 16.01 5.42
C ARG A 328 -2.72 14.86 6.10
N GLY A 329 -2.69 13.67 5.51
CA GLY A 329 -3.31 12.46 6.03
C GLY A 329 -2.83 12.08 7.43
N TYR A 330 -1.52 11.99 7.62
CA TYR A 330 -0.90 11.68 8.91
C TYR A 330 -1.14 12.79 9.94
N TRP A 331 -0.95 14.05 9.53
CA TRP A 331 -1.21 15.22 10.36
C TRP A 331 -2.67 15.27 10.85
N ALA A 332 -3.62 15.02 9.95
CA ALA A 332 -5.05 15.00 10.29
C ALA A 332 -5.40 13.85 11.22
N GLN A 333 -4.87 12.64 10.99
CA GLN A 333 -5.07 11.52 11.91
C GLN A 333 -4.61 11.83 13.33
N ARG A 334 -3.45 12.49 13.49
CA ARG A 334 -2.96 12.85 14.83
C ARG A 334 -3.93 13.79 15.55
N ILE A 335 -4.44 14.81 14.86
CA ILE A 335 -5.38 15.76 15.47
C ILE A 335 -6.78 15.14 15.65
N LEU A 336 -7.21 14.19 14.81
CA LEU A 336 -8.50 13.50 14.97
C LEU A 336 -8.65 12.87 16.35
N TRP A 337 -7.57 12.35 16.92
CA TRP A 337 -7.57 11.74 18.24
C TRP A 337 -7.93 12.73 19.35
N GLU A 338 -7.65 14.03 19.16
CA GLU A 338 -7.98 15.10 20.12
C GLU A 338 -9.49 15.32 20.25
N ILE A 339 -10.28 14.85 19.28
CA ILE A 339 -11.73 15.06 19.19
C ILE A 339 -12.51 13.74 19.18
N GLY A 340 -11.84 12.61 19.46
CA GLY A 340 -12.43 11.26 19.43
C GLY A 340 -12.81 10.77 18.04
N GLY A 341 -12.30 11.41 16.99
CA GLY A 341 -12.46 10.97 15.61
C GLY A 341 -11.52 9.82 15.25
N GLN A 342 -11.90 9.07 14.23
CA GLN A 342 -11.14 7.93 13.72
C GLN A 342 -11.05 8.00 12.19
N LEU A 343 -9.93 7.52 11.66
CA LEU A 343 -9.84 7.13 10.26
C LEU A 343 -10.45 5.73 10.13
N VAL A 344 -11.34 5.57 9.15
CA VAL A 344 -11.92 4.27 8.80
C VAL A 344 -11.68 4.01 7.32
N VAL A 345 -11.16 2.83 7.00
CA VAL A 345 -10.95 2.38 5.62
C VAL A 345 -12.15 1.56 5.18
N TYR A 346 -12.63 1.88 3.98
CA TYR A 346 -13.82 1.31 3.38
C TYR A 346 -13.46 0.39 2.21
N PRO A 347 -14.30 -0.61 1.89
CA PRO A 347 -14.16 -1.46 0.70
C PRO A 347 -14.00 -0.65 -0.59
N PRO A 348 -13.63 -1.26 -1.72
CA PRO A 348 -13.49 -0.54 -2.99
C PRO A 348 -14.78 0.18 -3.40
N THR A 349 -14.72 1.52 -3.42
CA THR A 349 -15.87 2.38 -3.75
C THR A 349 -15.73 3.05 -5.12
N VAL A 350 -14.51 3.04 -5.68
CA VAL A 350 -14.22 3.60 -7.00
C VAL A 350 -13.34 2.66 -7.82
N HIS A 351 -13.32 2.91 -9.13
CA HIS A 351 -12.44 2.26 -10.08
C HIS A 351 -11.68 3.32 -10.89
N ARG A 352 -10.36 3.22 -10.95
CA ARG A 352 -9.49 4.09 -11.74
C ARG A 352 -8.76 3.25 -12.77
N THR A 353 -8.93 3.57 -14.05
CA THR A 353 -8.18 2.91 -15.12
C THR A 353 -6.71 3.36 -15.10
N ASP A 354 -5.75 2.43 -15.21
CA ASP A 354 -4.34 2.75 -15.45
C ASP A 354 -4.16 3.23 -16.90
N ASN A 355 -4.16 4.54 -17.07
CA ASN A 355 -3.81 5.21 -18.32
C ASN A 355 -2.84 6.37 -18.08
N VAL A 356 -2.08 6.27 -16.99
CA VAL A 356 -1.11 7.28 -16.56
C VAL A 356 0.29 6.77 -16.84
N HIS A 357 1.22 7.69 -17.04
CA HIS A 357 2.63 7.36 -16.97
C HIS A 357 3.06 7.42 -15.51
N ALA A 358 4.05 6.59 -15.15
CA ALA A 358 4.66 6.64 -13.84
C ALA A 358 5.11 8.07 -13.53
N HIS A 359 4.83 8.53 -12.31
CA HIS A 359 5.41 9.79 -11.84
C HIS A 359 6.90 9.57 -11.53
N PRO A 360 7.77 10.58 -11.77
CA PRO A 360 9.17 10.47 -11.40
C PRO A 360 9.32 10.20 -9.91
N PHE A 361 10.21 9.27 -9.54
CA PHE A 361 10.52 8.99 -8.14
C PHE A 361 10.97 10.24 -7.36
N ASP A 362 11.63 11.18 -8.03
CA ASP A 362 12.08 12.44 -7.43
C ASP A 362 10.92 13.29 -6.88
N ASP A 363 9.72 13.18 -7.46
CA ASP A 363 8.53 13.91 -6.98
C ASP A 363 8.02 13.35 -5.63
N GLU A 364 8.39 12.12 -5.26
CA GLU A 364 7.98 11.44 -4.02
C GLU A 364 9.07 11.41 -2.94
N LYS A 365 10.22 12.04 -3.20
CA LYS A 365 11.38 12.01 -2.30
C LYS A 365 11.03 12.43 -0.87
N ASP A 366 10.21 13.46 -0.72
CA ASP A 366 9.78 13.97 0.59
C ASP A 366 9.07 12.88 1.43
N ILE A 367 8.34 11.98 0.76
CA ILE A 367 7.60 10.88 1.36
C ILE A 367 8.57 9.79 1.82
N HIS A 368 9.36 9.26 0.89
CA HIS A 368 10.22 8.09 1.12
C HIS A 368 11.30 8.35 2.17
N VAL A 369 11.72 9.60 2.34
CA VAL A 369 12.73 9.98 3.34
C VAL A 369 12.12 10.30 4.71
N ASN A 370 10.95 10.95 4.77
CA ASN A 370 10.48 11.56 6.01
C ASN A 370 9.28 10.89 6.67
N VAL A 371 8.51 10.02 5.99
CA VAL A 371 7.27 9.50 6.58
C VAL A 371 7.50 8.72 7.88
N GLY A 372 8.51 7.85 7.94
CA GLY A 372 8.82 7.11 9.18
C GLY A 372 9.14 8.06 10.34
N ARG A 373 9.95 9.11 10.08
CA ARG A 373 10.28 10.17 11.04
C ARG A 373 9.03 10.95 11.46
N LEU A 374 8.15 11.26 10.51
CA LEU A 374 6.91 11.99 10.75
C LEU A 374 5.98 11.19 11.66
N ILE A 375 5.79 9.90 11.39
CA ILE A 375 4.93 9.04 12.23
C ILE A 375 5.45 9.02 13.66
N ASN A 376 6.75 8.75 13.85
CA ASN A 376 7.35 8.74 15.19
C ASN A 376 7.16 10.08 15.92
N PHE A 377 7.43 11.19 15.24
CA PHE A 377 7.19 12.53 15.77
C PHE A 377 5.73 12.76 16.17
N LEU A 378 4.77 12.37 15.32
CA LEU A 378 3.35 12.56 15.60
C LEU A 378 2.88 11.69 16.78
N MET A 379 3.43 10.49 16.95
CA MET A 379 3.15 9.62 18.09
C MET A 379 3.61 10.23 19.41
N GLU A 380 4.75 10.93 19.39
CA GLU A 380 5.36 11.57 20.57
C GLU A 380 4.80 12.96 20.86
N TRP A 381 4.31 13.67 19.83
CA TRP A 381 3.86 15.05 19.97
C TRP A 381 2.71 15.21 20.98
N ARG A 382 2.82 16.20 21.87
CA ARG A 382 1.81 16.58 22.86
C ARG A 382 1.61 18.09 22.86
N SER A 383 0.42 18.55 23.21
CA SER A 383 0.11 19.97 23.36
C SER A 383 -0.76 20.25 24.57
N THR A 384 -0.45 21.33 25.27
CA THR A 384 -1.21 21.85 26.42
C THR A 384 -2.16 22.97 26.02
N LYS A 385 -2.27 23.30 24.73
CA LYS A 385 -3.17 24.36 24.26
C LYS A 385 -4.65 24.01 24.55
N PRO A 386 -5.48 24.99 24.94
CA PRO A 386 -6.83 24.72 25.45
C PRO A 386 -7.88 24.51 24.36
N THR A 387 -7.67 25.00 23.13
CA THR A 387 -8.62 24.79 22.02
C THR A 387 -8.02 23.95 20.89
N LEU A 388 -8.88 23.34 20.08
CA LEU A 388 -8.47 22.52 18.94
C LEU A 388 -7.65 23.33 17.94
N PHE A 389 -8.10 24.55 17.59
CA PHE A 389 -7.41 25.39 16.61
C PHE A 389 -6.02 25.82 17.08
N GLU A 390 -5.85 26.05 18.39
CA GLU A 390 -4.53 26.29 18.95
C GLU A 390 -3.65 25.03 18.90
N ARG A 391 -4.19 23.84 19.17
CA ARG A 391 -3.44 22.57 19.03
C ARG A 391 -3.03 22.28 17.59
N ILE A 392 -3.92 22.55 16.64
CA ILE A 392 -3.67 22.44 15.20
C ILE A 392 -2.50 23.36 14.82
N LEU A 393 -2.56 24.64 15.21
CA LEU A 393 -1.49 25.60 14.93
C LEU A 393 -0.17 25.24 15.63
N ASP A 394 -0.24 24.71 16.86
CA ASP A 394 0.90 24.25 17.63
C ASP A 394 1.60 23.04 16.99
N LEU A 395 0.82 22.04 16.55
CA LEU A 395 1.36 20.92 15.77
C LEU A 395 1.98 21.43 14.46
N SER A 396 1.29 22.33 13.77
CA SER A 396 1.80 22.87 12.52
C SER A 396 3.11 23.64 12.69
N TYR A 397 3.24 24.41 13.76
CA TYR A 397 4.49 25.09 14.13
C TYR A 397 5.61 24.10 14.44
N ALA A 398 5.33 23.09 15.26
CA ALA A 398 6.31 22.07 15.61
C ALA A 398 6.77 21.28 14.37
N MET A 399 5.86 20.97 13.43
CA MET A 399 6.21 20.33 12.17
C MET A 399 7.11 21.20 11.28
N THR A 400 6.94 22.53 11.34
CA THR A 400 7.82 23.46 10.62
C THR A 400 9.21 23.52 11.25
N GLU A 401 9.31 23.57 12.59
CA GLU A 401 10.61 23.55 13.28
C GLU A 401 11.37 22.24 13.02
N GLU A 402 10.66 21.12 12.94
CA GLU A 402 11.22 19.80 12.61
C GLU A 402 11.47 19.60 11.11
N GLY A 403 11.12 20.58 10.25
CA GLY A 403 11.38 20.54 8.81
C GLY A 403 10.59 19.46 8.06
N PHE A 404 9.38 19.10 8.50
CA PHE A 404 8.47 18.27 7.70
C PHE A 404 7.80 19.07 6.58
N TRP A 405 7.69 20.38 6.76
CA TRP A 405 7.26 21.36 5.77
C TRP A 405 7.84 22.74 6.10
N TRP A 406 7.63 23.75 5.25
CA TRP A 406 8.27 25.06 5.40
C TRP A 406 7.36 26.12 6.04
N GLU A 407 7.94 27.29 6.34
CA GLU A 407 7.23 28.43 6.97
C GLU A 407 5.99 28.88 6.19
N LYS A 408 5.97 28.69 4.87
CA LYS A 408 4.80 28.94 4.02
C LYS A 408 3.60 28.10 4.44
N ASP A 409 3.80 26.85 4.85
CA ASP A 409 2.73 25.97 5.34
C ASP A 409 2.18 26.44 6.68
N LEU A 410 3.03 26.88 7.60
CA LEU A 410 2.59 27.44 8.88
C LEU A 410 1.67 28.65 8.69
N HIS A 411 2.04 29.57 7.79
CA HIS A 411 1.22 30.74 7.46
C HIS A 411 -0.07 30.36 6.73
N PHE A 412 0.01 29.41 5.79
CA PHE A 412 -1.17 28.85 5.13
C PHE A 412 -2.14 28.22 6.13
N MET A 413 -1.66 27.44 7.10
CA MET A 413 -2.49 26.81 8.13
C MET A 413 -3.14 27.85 9.05
N ALA A 414 -2.40 28.88 9.46
CA ALA A 414 -2.97 29.99 10.21
C ALA A 414 -4.07 30.73 9.43
N ALA A 415 -3.88 30.94 8.12
CA ALA A 415 -4.86 31.56 7.25
C ALA A 415 -6.09 30.65 7.02
N TRP A 416 -5.87 29.36 6.80
CA TRP A 416 -6.90 28.33 6.65
C TRP A 416 -7.84 28.26 7.85
N LEU A 417 -7.27 28.21 9.06
CA LEU A 417 -8.07 28.19 10.29
C LEU A 417 -8.86 29.48 10.48
N GLN A 418 -8.28 30.64 10.16
CA GLN A 418 -9.00 31.92 10.19
C GLN A 418 -10.15 31.94 9.19
N ASP A 419 -9.96 31.42 7.99
CA ASP A 419 -11.03 31.35 6.99
C ASP A 419 -12.14 30.40 7.42
N LEU A 420 -11.83 29.28 8.07
CA LEU A 420 -12.83 28.41 8.70
C LEU A 420 -13.67 29.19 9.72
N VAL A 421 -13.04 29.94 10.62
CA VAL A 421 -13.78 30.82 11.56
C VAL A 421 -14.65 31.81 10.78
N ALA A 422 -14.11 32.45 9.75
CA ALA A 422 -14.78 33.51 8.99
C ALA A 422 -15.99 33.00 8.17
N VAL A 423 -15.97 31.74 7.70
CA VAL A 423 -17.13 31.09 7.04
C VAL A 423 -18.13 30.50 8.04
N GLY A 424 -17.90 30.66 9.35
CA GLY A 424 -18.80 30.21 10.41
C GLY A 424 -18.61 28.75 10.84
N TYR A 425 -17.49 28.12 10.48
CA TYR A 425 -17.15 26.79 10.97
C TYR A 425 -16.90 26.82 12.49
N ARG A 426 -17.48 25.86 13.20
CA ARG A 426 -17.31 25.70 14.65
C ARG A 426 -16.35 24.57 14.93
N GLN A 427 -15.21 24.88 15.53
CA GLN A 427 -14.26 23.85 15.94
C GLN A 427 -14.91 22.85 16.92
N PRO A 428 -14.70 21.54 16.75
CA PRO A 428 -15.15 20.55 17.71
C PRO A 428 -14.58 20.77 19.11
N ARG A 429 -15.27 20.21 20.11
CA ARG A 429 -14.74 20.19 21.48
C ARG A 429 -13.64 19.14 21.58
N LEU A 430 -12.57 19.51 22.28
CA LEU A 430 -11.56 18.54 22.68
C LEU A 430 -12.23 17.48 23.57
N MET A 431 -11.92 16.22 23.31
CA MET A 431 -12.26 15.15 24.23
C MET A 431 -11.13 15.01 25.25
N SER A 432 -11.48 14.71 26.50
CA SER A 432 -10.51 14.37 27.55
C SER A 432 -9.99 12.94 27.33
N LEU A 433 -9.45 12.69 26.13
CA LEU A 433 -8.73 11.47 25.82
C LEU A 433 -7.31 11.69 26.34
N GLU A 434 -6.97 11.04 27.45
CA GLU A 434 -5.57 10.93 27.84
C GLU A 434 -4.89 10.02 26.82
N ILE A 435 -4.17 10.63 25.88
CA ILE A 435 -3.41 9.95 24.82
C ILE A 435 -2.46 8.91 25.42
N ASP A 436 -1.98 9.17 26.64
CA ASP A 436 -1.05 8.35 27.40
C ASP A 436 -1.75 7.38 28.38
N ARG A 437 -3.09 7.33 28.43
CA ARG A 437 -3.75 6.32 29.27
C ARG A 437 -3.45 4.93 28.72
N PRO A 438 -3.14 3.96 29.61
CA PRO A 438 -3.10 2.56 29.22
C PRO A 438 -4.43 2.20 28.59
N ARG A 439 -4.39 1.67 27.37
CA ARG A 439 -5.60 1.22 26.69
C ARG A 439 -6.20 0.05 27.44
N ALA A 440 -7.51 -0.12 27.30
CA ALA A 440 -8.18 -1.30 27.82
C ALA A 440 -7.46 -2.57 27.30
N ALA A 441 -7.12 -3.46 28.22
CA ALA A 441 -6.55 -4.75 27.88
C ALA A 441 -7.58 -5.51 27.04
N ILE A 442 -7.15 -6.05 25.90
CA ILE A 442 -8.01 -6.83 25.01
C ILE A 442 -8.19 -8.21 25.64
N GLY A 443 -9.40 -8.50 26.13
CA GLY A 443 -9.75 -9.81 26.65
C GLY A 443 -9.99 -10.82 25.53
N HIS A 444 -10.04 -12.11 25.87
CA HIS A 444 -10.36 -13.16 24.89
C HIS A 444 -11.72 -12.96 24.21
N GLY A 445 -12.71 -12.40 24.91
CA GLY A 445 -14.05 -12.14 24.37
C GLY A 445 -14.15 -10.93 23.45
N ASP A 446 -13.13 -10.08 23.41
CA ASP A 446 -13.11 -8.87 22.57
C ASP A 446 -12.50 -9.14 21.18
N LYS A 447 -11.90 -10.33 21.00
CA LYS A 447 -11.24 -10.73 19.75
C LYS A 447 -12.27 -11.17 18.72
N GLN A 448 -12.21 -10.56 17.54
CA GLN A 448 -13.01 -10.93 16.38
C GLN A 448 -12.09 -11.39 15.24
N GLU A 449 -12.29 -12.62 14.78
CA GLU A 449 -11.55 -13.14 13.63
C GLU A 449 -12.22 -12.68 12.32
N PHE A 450 -11.39 -12.33 11.34
CA PHE A 450 -11.80 -12.06 9.97
C PHE A 450 -10.66 -12.43 9.03
N ALA A 451 -10.95 -13.24 8.03
CA ALA A 451 -10.01 -13.62 6.98
C ALA A 451 -10.48 -13.03 5.65
N PRO A 452 -9.73 -12.09 5.05
CA PRO A 452 -10.11 -11.51 3.77
C PRO A 452 -10.00 -12.52 2.64
N LYS A 453 -10.79 -12.33 1.59
CA LYS A 453 -10.66 -13.11 0.35
C LYS A 453 -9.28 -12.85 -0.25
N LYS A 454 -8.47 -13.90 -0.43
CA LYS A 454 -7.20 -13.78 -1.14
C LYS A 454 -7.48 -13.52 -2.62
N LEU A 455 -7.01 -12.38 -3.12
CA LEU A 455 -7.13 -11.99 -4.53
C LEU A 455 -5.77 -12.13 -5.23
N PRO A 456 -5.75 -12.27 -6.57
CA PRO A 456 -4.51 -12.29 -7.34
C PRO A 456 -3.66 -11.08 -6.97
N SER A 457 -2.42 -11.35 -6.60
CA SER A 457 -1.51 -10.35 -6.09
C SER A 457 -0.46 -10.01 -7.15
N VAL A 458 0.00 -8.77 -7.16
CA VAL A 458 1.01 -8.30 -8.12
C VAL A 458 2.38 -8.46 -7.48
N HIS A 459 3.20 -9.36 -8.02
CA HIS A 459 4.60 -9.54 -7.61
C HIS A 459 5.57 -8.99 -8.69
N LEU A 460 6.87 -8.89 -8.38
CA LEU A 460 7.91 -8.23 -9.19
C LEU A 460 7.96 -8.85 -10.60
N GLY A 461 7.23 -8.28 -11.56
CA GLY A 461 7.14 -8.82 -12.92
C GLY A 461 6.72 -10.30 -13.01
N VAL A 462 6.13 -10.84 -11.93
CA VAL A 462 5.66 -12.22 -11.83
C VAL A 462 4.19 -12.13 -11.50
N GLU A 463 3.35 -12.50 -12.47
CA GLU A 463 1.95 -12.80 -12.18
C GLU A 463 1.91 -13.99 -11.23
N GLU A 464 1.22 -13.88 -10.09
CA GLU A 464 0.80 -15.07 -9.35
C GLU A 464 -0.23 -15.81 -10.22
N ILE A 465 0.27 -16.69 -11.09
CA ILE A 465 -0.54 -17.76 -11.66
C ILE A 465 -0.92 -18.64 -10.47
N GLY A 466 -2.23 -18.84 -10.23
CA GLY A 466 -2.79 -19.50 -9.03
C GLY A 466 -2.39 -20.96 -8.77
N GLU A 467 -1.29 -21.44 -9.33
CA GLU A 467 -0.81 -22.82 -9.36
C GLU A 467 -0.48 -23.41 -7.99
N VAL A 468 0.01 -22.63 -7.02
CA VAL A 468 0.40 -23.19 -5.70
C VAL A 468 -0.83 -23.71 -4.93
N SER A 469 -2.00 -23.08 -5.10
CA SER A 469 -3.26 -23.56 -4.48
C SER A 469 -3.79 -24.82 -5.17
N THR A 470 -3.60 -24.92 -6.50
CA THR A 470 -3.96 -26.07 -7.31
C THR A 470 -3.05 -27.25 -7.02
N GLU A 471 -1.75 -27.05 -6.79
CA GLU A 471 -0.81 -28.10 -6.41
C GLU A 471 -1.16 -28.74 -5.06
N ILE A 472 -1.46 -27.91 -4.04
CA ILE A 472 -1.90 -28.42 -2.73
C ILE A 472 -3.27 -29.11 -2.86
N GLY A 473 -4.21 -28.52 -3.61
CA GLY A 473 -5.52 -29.11 -3.88
C GLY A 473 -5.43 -30.44 -4.63
N ASN A 474 -4.54 -30.53 -5.63
CA ASN A 474 -4.27 -31.72 -6.41
C ASN A 474 -3.60 -32.80 -5.55
N LEU A 475 -2.64 -32.43 -4.70
CA LEU A 475 -2.00 -33.35 -3.76
C LEU A 475 -3.03 -33.97 -2.80
N ILE A 476 -3.94 -33.17 -2.25
CA ILE A 476 -5.04 -33.65 -1.40
C ILE A 476 -5.98 -34.55 -2.20
N LYS A 477 -6.34 -34.17 -3.44
CA LYS A 477 -7.20 -34.96 -4.33
C LYS A 477 -6.60 -36.32 -4.65
N TRP A 478 -5.32 -36.36 -5.05
CA TRP A 478 -4.59 -37.59 -5.35
C TRP A 478 -4.42 -38.46 -4.10
N ARG A 479 -4.08 -37.87 -2.96
CA ARG A 479 -3.96 -38.61 -1.69
C ARG A 479 -5.29 -39.14 -1.19
N LYS A 480 -6.41 -38.44 -1.41
CA LYS A 480 -7.74 -38.98 -1.12
C LYS A 480 -8.10 -40.16 -2.03
N HIS A 481 -7.65 -40.14 -3.29
CA HIS A 481 -8.03 -41.15 -4.27
C HIS A 481 -7.15 -42.42 -4.23
N PHE A 482 -5.84 -42.24 -4.00
CA PHE A 482 -4.80 -43.29 -4.00
C PHE A 482 -4.19 -43.55 -2.62
N GLY A 483 -4.58 -42.79 -1.60
CA GLY A 483 -4.06 -42.92 -0.25
C GLY A 483 -4.19 -44.34 0.26
N ASP A 484 -5.36 -44.96 0.17
CA ASP A 484 -5.58 -46.33 0.63
C ASP A 484 -5.21 -47.42 -0.40
N VAL A 485 -4.52 -47.04 -1.48
CA VAL A 485 -3.93 -47.97 -2.44
C VAL A 485 -2.47 -48.23 -2.06
N VAL A 486 -2.05 -49.49 -2.12
CA VAL A 486 -0.65 -49.87 -1.90
C VAL A 486 0.07 -49.95 -3.24
N LEU A 487 1.15 -49.20 -3.37
CA LEU A 487 2.01 -49.25 -4.55
C LEU A 487 3.12 -50.27 -4.33
N ILE A 488 3.27 -51.23 -5.25
CA ILE A 488 4.33 -52.23 -5.24
C ILE A 488 5.23 -51.97 -6.45
N VAL A 489 6.50 -51.64 -6.21
CA VAL A 489 7.48 -51.38 -7.26
C VAL A 489 8.52 -52.50 -7.24
N HIS A 490 8.70 -53.18 -8.37
CA HIS A 490 9.78 -54.16 -8.54
C HIS A 490 10.98 -53.50 -9.22
N CYS A 491 12.11 -53.48 -8.52
CA CYS A 491 13.38 -52.92 -8.98
C CYS A 491 14.29 -54.02 -9.52
N THR A 492 14.63 -53.91 -10.80
CA THR A 492 15.61 -54.75 -11.50
C THR A 492 17.04 -54.19 -11.37
N GLY A 493 17.18 -52.87 -11.16
CA GLY A 493 18.47 -52.19 -10.92
C GLY A 493 18.97 -52.20 -9.46
N PRO A 494 20.16 -51.59 -9.19
CA PRO A 494 20.76 -51.51 -7.85
C PRO A 494 19.90 -50.69 -6.88
N VAL A 495 19.47 -51.33 -5.79
CA VAL A 495 18.45 -50.82 -4.85
C VAL A 495 18.92 -49.65 -3.98
N ASP A 496 20.23 -49.44 -3.83
CA ASP A 496 20.81 -48.48 -2.89
C ASP A 496 20.41 -47.01 -3.20
N ARG A 497 20.09 -46.72 -4.46
CA ARG A 497 19.66 -45.39 -4.91
C ARG A 497 18.19 -45.34 -5.32
N THR A 498 17.74 -46.31 -6.13
CA THR A 498 16.37 -46.32 -6.70
C THR A 498 15.29 -46.50 -5.65
N ALA A 499 15.54 -47.26 -4.57
CA ALA A 499 14.52 -47.53 -3.57
C ALA A 499 14.06 -46.26 -2.83
N LEU A 500 14.99 -45.33 -2.56
CA LEU A 500 14.65 -44.06 -1.92
C LEU A 500 13.93 -43.12 -2.89
N GLU A 501 14.41 -43.03 -4.13
CA GLU A 501 13.82 -42.18 -5.19
C GLU A 501 12.34 -42.52 -5.42
N TRP A 502 11.99 -43.80 -5.52
CA TRP A 502 10.59 -44.23 -5.69
C TRP A 502 9.71 -43.93 -4.47
N ARG A 503 10.25 -44.06 -3.24
CA ARG A 503 9.50 -43.69 -2.03
C ARG A 503 9.31 -42.20 -1.90
N LEU A 504 10.29 -41.38 -2.29
CA LEU A 504 10.16 -39.93 -2.29
C LEU A 504 9.13 -39.47 -3.34
N LEU A 505 9.15 -40.08 -4.53
CA LEU A 505 8.24 -39.74 -5.61
C LEU A 505 6.77 -40.07 -5.27
N TYR A 506 6.51 -41.26 -4.73
CA TYR A 506 5.15 -41.76 -4.54
C TYR A 506 4.64 -41.70 -3.09
N GLY A 507 5.53 -41.59 -2.10
CA GLY A 507 5.17 -41.63 -0.68
C GLY A 507 4.33 -40.47 -0.18
N ARG A 508 4.22 -39.38 -0.96
CA ARG A 508 3.29 -38.27 -0.68
C ARG A 508 1.85 -38.58 -1.11
N ILE A 509 1.65 -39.55 -2.00
CA ILE A 509 0.38 -39.87 -2.64
C ILE A 509 -0.20 -41.19 -2.12
N PHE A 510 0.62 -42.24 -2.07
CA PHE A 510 0.24 -43.57 -1.62
C PHE A 510 0.59 -43.76 -0.15
N ARG A 511 -0.29 -44.39 0.64
CA ARG A 511 -0.03 -44.68 2.07
C ARG A 511 1.13 -45.63 2.29
N ALA A 512 1.35 -46.55 1.35
CA ALA A 512 2.46 -47.49 1.39
C ALA A 512 3.05 -47.70 0.00
N VAL A 513 4.38 -47.64 -0.06
CA VAL A 513 5.19 -47.97 -1.24
C VAL A 513 6.10 -49.14 -0.84
N VAL A 514 5.78 -50.33 -1.33
CA VAL A 514 6.52 -51.58 -1.12
C VAL A 514 7.49 -51.76 -2.27
N ILE A 515 8.76 -52.01 -1.95
CA ILE A 515 9.79 -52.21 -2.96
C ILE A 515 10.30 -53.64 -2.89
N LEU A 516 10.26 -54.32 -4.03
CA LEU A 516 10.73 -55.67 -4.25
C LEU A 516 11.96 -55.63 -5.15
N SER A 517 12.97 -56.44 -4.88
CA SER A 517 14.14 -56.57 -5.77
C SER A 517 14.74 -57.97 -5.67
N GLU A 518 15.60 -58.36 -6.60
CA GLU A 518 16.30 -59.65 -6.52
C GLU A 518 17.18 -59.73 -5.25
N GLN A 519 17.81 -58.63 -4.87
CA GLN A 519 18.61 -58.51 -3.64
C GLN A 519 17.82 -57.73 -2.59
N GLY A 520 17.56 -58.36 -1.45
CA GLY A 520 16.93 -57.72 -0.30
C GLY A 520 17.92 -56.84 0.45
N ASN A 521 17.46 -55.70 0.95
CA ASN A 521 18.24 -54.80 1.81
C ASN A 521 17.36 -54.39 3.00
N SER A 522 17.68 -54.90 4.19
CA SER A 522 16.91 -54.64 5.41
C SER A 522 16.94 -53.17 5.83
N ASP A 523 18.08 -52.50 5.62
CA ASP A 523 18.29 -51.11 6.04
C ASP A 523 17.46 -50.16 5.17
N LEU A 524 17.23 -50.53 3.92
CA LEU A 524 16.37 -49.82 2.98
C LEU A 524 14.95 -50.39 2.92
N ALA A 525 14.58 -51.32 3.80
CA ALA A 525 13.29 -52.01 3.81
C ALA A 525 12.86 -52.56 2.44
N VAL A 526 13.81 -53.12 1.68
CA VAL A 526 13.60 -53.76 0.38
C VAL A 526 13.51 -55.27 0.55
N GLU A 527 12.44 -55.87 0.08
CA GLU A 527 12.18 -57.31 0.23
C GLU A 527 12.71 -58.08 -0.98
N SER A 528 13.42 -59.19 -0.73
CA SER A 528 13.97 -60.02 -1.82
C SER A 528 12.86 -60.82 -2.50
N SER A 529 12.69 -60.60 -3.81
CA SER A 529 11.79 -61.31 -4.69
C SER A 529 12.32 -61.31 -6.12
N ASN A 530 12.45 -62.50 -6.70
CA ASN A 530 12.72 -62.65 -8.14
C ASN A 530 11.51 -62.17 -8.95
N PHE A 531 11.74 -61.36 -9.99
CA PHE A 531 10.66 -60.78 -10.81
C PHE A 531 9.73 -61.85 -11.40
N ALA A 532 10.29 -62.92 -11.98
CA ALA A 532 9.52 -64.01 -12.59
C ALA A 532 8.64 -64.76 -11.56
N HIS A 533 8.94 -64.61 -10.28
CA HIS A 533 8.21 -65.21 -9.16
C HIS A 533 7.56 -64.18 -8.24
N ALA A 534 7.49 -62.90 -8.63
CA ALA A 534 6.98 -61.82 -7.78
C ALA A 534 5.54 -62.06 -7.33
N TYR A 535 4.73 -62.73 -8.17
CA TYR A 535 3.36 -63.15 -7.84
C TYR A 535 3.28 -64.05 -6.59
N LYS A 536 4.34 -64.81 -6.25
CA LYS A 536 4.39 -65.63 -5.03
C LYS A 536 4.56 -64.79 -3.77
N TYR A 537 5.11 -63.59 -3.92
CA TYR A 537 5.33 -62.65 -2.83
C TYR A 537 4.11 -61.76 -2.56
N LEU A 538 3.31 -61.47 -3.59
CA LEU A 538 2.12 -60.63 -3.48
C LEU A 538 1.13 -61.04 -2.38
N PRO A 539 0.82 -62.33 -2.14
CA PRO A 539 -0.06 -62.73 -1.04
C PRO A 539 0.39 -62.21 0.33
N LYS A 540 1.70 -62.21 0.61
CA LYS A 540 2.24 -61.68 1.87
C LYS A 540 2.01 -60.17 1.99
N VAL A 541 2.14 -59.45 0.89
CA VAL A 541 1.87 -58.00 0.83
C VAL A 541 0.38 -57.74 1.01
N PHE A 542 -0.48 -58.55 0.39
CA PHE A 542 -1.93 -58.44 0.53
C PHE A 542 -2.39 -58.70 1.97
N ASP A 543 -1.83 -59.72 2.63
CA ASP A 543 -2.11 -60.00 4.03
C ASP A 543 -1.61 -58.87 4.95
N ARG A 544 -0.40 -58.34 4.68
CA ARG A 544 0.19 -57.22 5.43
C ARG A 544 -0.66 -55.95 5.33
N PHE A 545 -1.30 -55.72 4.19
CA PHE A 545 -2.13 -54.55 3.92
C PHE A 545 -3.58 -54.95 3.64
N ALA A 546 -4.14 -55.87 4.43
CA ALA A 546 -5.51 -56.37 4.25
C ALA A 546 -6.61 -55.29 4.31
N GLY A 547 -6.30 -54.10 4.83
CA GLY A 547 -7.18 -52.94 4.86
C GLY A 547 -7.01 -51.95 3.71
N ALA A 548 -6.23 -52.27 2.68
CA ALA A 548 -6.06 -51.41 1.50
C ALA A 548 -7.26 -51.53 0.54
N GLU A 549 -7.62 -50.44 -0.13
CA GLU A 549 -8.67 -50.42 -1.17
C GLU A 549 -8.22 -51.11 -2.47
N GLY A 550 -6.91 -51.20 -2.70
CA GLY A 550 -6.36 -51.83 -3.90
C GLY A 550 -4.84 -51.86 -3.93
N PHE A 551 -4.31 -52.53 -4.94
CA PHE A 551 -2.88 -52.71 -5.16
C PHE A 551 -2.52 -52.33 -6.59
N VAL A 552 -1.43 -51.57 -6.75
CA VAL A 552 -0.86 -51.24 -8.06
C VAL A 552 0.55 -51.81 -8.12
N PHE A 553 0.84 -52.57 -9.17
CA PHE A 553 2.16 -53.16 -9.38
C PHE A 553 2.87 -52.46 -10.55
N LEU A 554 4.09 -51.97 -10.31
CA LEU A 554 4.94 -51.29 -11.28
C LEU A 554 6.31 -51.95 -11.36
N GLN A 555 6.94 -51.82 -12.53
CA GLN A 555 8.38 -52.08 -12.69
C GLN A 555 9.13 -50.76 -12.68
N ASP A 556 10.40 -50.80 -12.26
CA ASP A 556 11.27 -49.62 -12.12
C ASP A 556 11.54 -48.84 -13.43
N HIS A 557 11.30 -49.41 -14.60
CA HIS A 557 11.37 -48.66 -15.86
C HIS A 557 10.03 -47.99 -16.25
N MET A 558 9.01 -48.05 -15.39
CA MET A 558 7.69 -47.45 -15.62
C MET A 558 7.39 -46.35 -14.59
N VAL A 559 7.00 -45.18 -15.08
CA VAL A 559 6.45 -44.10 -14.24
C VAL A 559 4.93 -44.11 -14.34
N LEU A 560 4.26 -44.14 -13.18
CA LEU A 560 2.82 -44.08 -13.10
C LEU A 560 2.35 -42.63 -13.18
N ASN A 561 1.68 -42.30 -14.28
CA ASN A 561 0.95 -41.06 -14.43
C ASN A 561 -0.38 -41.13 -13.63
N TYR A 562 -0.27 -41.04 -12.31
CA TYR A 562 -1.41 -41.18 -11.41
C TYR A 562 -2.43 -40.03 -11.53
N TRP A 563 -2.01 -38.85 -12.01
CA TRP A 563 -2.91 -37.70 -12.14
C TRP A 563 -3.93 -37.86 -13.26
N ASN A 564 -3.62 -38.63 -14.31
CA ASN A 564 -4.58 -38.98 -15.37
C ASN A 564 -5.46 -40.20 -15.01
N LEU A 565 -5.24 -40.83 -13.86
CA LEU A 565 -5.98 -42.03 -13.41
C LEU A 565 -7.06 -41.73 -12.38
N LEU A 566 -7.31 -40.45 -12.06
CA LEU A 566 -8.34 -40.04 -11.11
C LEU A 566 -9.77 -40.44 -11.51
N ASP A 567 -10.04 -40.51 -12.81
CA ASP A 567 -11.35 -40.88 -13.37
C ASP A 567 -11.38 -42.35 -13.85
N ALA A 568 -10.32 -43.12 -13.57
CA ALA A 568 -10.23 -44.51 -13.98
C ALA A 568 -11.19 -45.40 -13.17
N ASP A 569 -11.85 -46.33 -13.87
CA ASP A 569 -12.81 -47.25 -13.26
C ASP A 569 -12.11 -48.22 -12.32
N LYS A 570 -12.31 -48.03 -11.01
CA LYS A 570 -11.74 -48.86 -9.93
C LYS A 570 -12.31 -50.28 -9.89
N SER A 571 -13.42 -50.56 -10.59
CA SER A 571 -14.06 -51.88 -10.62
C SER A 571 -13.49 -52.81 -11.70
N LYS A 572 -12.53 -52.32 -12.49
CA LYS A 572 -11.94 -53.05 -13.63
C LYS A 572 -10.44 -53.22 -13.49
N LEU A 573 -9.93 -54.34 -14.00
CA LEU A 573 -8.51 -54.61 -14.04
C LEU A 573 -7.82 -53.75 -15.12
N TRP A 574 -6.81 -52.97 -14.73
CA TRP A 574 -6.05 -52.12 -15.64
C TRP A 574 -4.93 -52.94 -16.30
N ILE A 575 -5.12 -53.37 -17.55
CA ILE A 575 -4.09 -54.08 -18.33
C ILE A 575 -3.61 -53.16 -19.47
N THR A 576 -2.30 -52.94 -19.56
CA THR A 576 -1.62 -51.98 -20.47
C THR A 576 -1.69 -52.33 -21.98
N ASN A 577 -2.47 -53.32 -22.41
CA ASN A 577 -2.40 -53.84 -23.78
C ASN A 577 -3.05 -52.93 -24.85
N LYS A 578 -3.58 -51.75 -24.48
CA LYS A 578 -4.14 -50.77 -25.42
C LYS A 578 -3.93 -49.31 -24.97
N VAL A 579 -2.69 -48.85 -24.87
CA VAL A 579 -2.43 -47.40 -24.77
C VAL A 579 -1.39 -46.99 -25.82
N HIS A 580 -1.86 -46.35 -26.89
CA HIS A 580 -1.03 -45.66 -27.88
C HIS A 580 -0.66 -44.28 -27.33
N THR A 581 0.36 -44.16 -26.47
CA THR A 581 1.26 -42.98 -26.40
C THR A 581 2.42 -43.34 -25.49
N LEU A 582 3.63 -43.40 -26.04
CA LEU A 582 4.88 -43.63 -25.31
C LEU A 582 5.68 -42.32 -25.27
N VAL A 583 6.15 -41.98 -24.06
CA VAL A 583 7.41 -41.27 -23.71
C VAL A 583 7.61 -39.83 -24.19
N LEU A 584 7.80 -38.94 -23.21
CA LEU A 584 8.76 -37.83 -23.33
C LEU A 584 9.75 -37.92 -22.17
N VAL A 585 11.01 -38.15 -22.52
CA VAL A 585 12.18 -38.11 -21.64
C VAL A 585 12.51 -36.63 -21.41
N CYS A 586 12.58 -36.18 -20.17
CA CYS A 586 13.38 -35.01 -19.81
C CYS A 586 14.45 -35.48 -18.83
N GLU A 587 15.68 -35.64 -19.33
CA GLU A 587 16.88 -35.54 -18.51
C GLU A 587 16.96 -34.10 -17.99
N ILE A 588 16.95 -33.92 -16.67
CA ILE A 588 17.58 -32.77 -16.03
C ILE A 588 18.61 -33.36 -15.06
N PHE A 589 19.88 -33.12 -15.39
CA PHE A 589 21.05 -33.38 -14.56
C PHE A 589 21.06 -32.48 -13.31
N GLU A 590 21.58 -33.05 -12.23
CA GLU A 590 22.16 -32.49 -10.98
C GLU A 590 21.99 -30.99 -10.66
N LEU A 591 21.44 -30.75 -9.45
CA LEU A 591 22.12 -29.97 -8.41
C LEU A 591 22.46 -30.89 -7.24
#